data_AF-A0A932DAQ2-F1
#
_entry.id   AF-A0A932DAQ2-F1
#
_cell.length_a   1.000
_cell.length_b   1.000
_cell.length_c   1.000
_cell.angle_alpha   90.00
_cell.angle_beta   90.00
_cell.angle_gamma   90.00
#
_symmetry.space_group_name_H-M   'P 1'
#
loop_
_entity.id
_entity.type
_entity.pdbx_description
1 polymer ?
#
loop_
_entity_poly.entity_id
_entity_poly.type
_entity_poly.pdbx_seq_one_letter_code
_entity_poly.pdbx_strand_id
1 'polypeptide(L)'
;MYILADKREGEMVQKLLARFKGVLVSDFYTAYDSIGCLQQRCLIHLMRDLNDDLLTNPFDTELKQVVTAFAELLQPMVETV
;
A
#
# COMPACT_ATOMS: atom_id res chain seq x y z
N MET A 1 -13.24 -10.57 9.01
CA MET A 1 -12.69 -11.92 8.77
C MET A 1 -11.19 -11.85 8.98
N TYR A 2 -10.64 -12.65 9.88
CA TYR A 2 -9.20 -12.74 10.13
C TYR A 2 -8.78 -14.16 9.76
N ILE A 3 -7.72 -14.31 8.97
CA ILE A 3 -7.19 -15.62 8.60
C ILE A 3 -5.75 -15.68 9.08
N LEU A 4 -5.48 -16.64 9.96
CA LEU A 4 -4.13 -16.97 10.36
C LEU A 4 -3.60 -18.03 9.38
N ALA A 5 -2.43 -17.80 8.82
CA ALA A 5 -1.70 -18.77 8.01
C ALA A 5 -0.30 -18.91 8.60
N ASP A 6 0.19 -20.16 8.71
CA ASP A 6 1.52 -20.44 9.26
C ASP A 6 2.65 -19.90 8.38
N LYS A 7 2.37 -19.66 7.11
CA LYS A 7 3.32 -19.13 6.12
C LYS A 7 2.67 -18.07 5.25
N ARG A 8 3.47 -17.09 4.82
CA ARG A 8 3.11 -16.10 3.79
C ARG A 8 3.26 -16.71 2.39
N GLU A 9 2.52 -17.76 2.09
CA GLU A 9 2.51 -18.35 0.75
C GLU A 9 1.49 -17.64 -0.15
N GLY A 10 1.92 -17.12 -1.30
CA GLY A 10 1.05 -16.39 -2.22
C GLY A 10 -0.11 -17.22 -2.77
N GLU A 11 0.07 -18.55 -2.90
CA GLU A 11 -0.95 -19.47 -3.42
C GLU A 11 -2.23 -19.47 -2.56
N MET A 12 -2.09 -19.34 -1.23
CA MET A 12 -3.23 -19.31 -0.31
C MET A 12 -4.10 -18.08 -0.55
N VAL A 13 -3.46 -16.90 -0.70
CA VAL A 13 -4.18 -15.65 -0.97
C VAL A 13 -4.81 -15.67 -2.37
N GLN A 14 -4.11 -16.20 -3.37
CA GLN A 14 -4.66 -16.36 -4.72
C GLN A 14 -5.94 -17.19 -4.71
N LYS A 15 -5.94 -18.33 -3.99
CA LYS A 15 -7.14 -19.19 -3.84
C LYS A 15 -8.28 -18.47 -3.12
N LEU A 16 -7.96 -17.75 -2.04
CA LEU A 16 -8.94 -16.99 -1.27
C LEU A 16 -9.62 -15.89 -2.10
N LEU A 17 -8.83 -15.16 -2.88
CA LEU A 17 -9.29 -13.99 -3.65
C LEU A 17 -9.66 -14.33 -5.09
N ALA A 18 -9.64 -15.61 -5.49
CA ALA A 18 -9.89 -16.06 -6.87
C ALA A 18 -11.21 -15.58 -7.48
N ARG A 19 -12.21 -15.29 -6.63
CA ARG A 19 -13.54 -14.81 -7.06
C ARG A 19 -13.86 -13.40 -6.54
N PHE A 20 -12.87 -12.70 -6.00
CA PHE A 20 -13.03 -11.34 -5.51
C PHE A 20 -13.25 -10.39 -6.69
N LYS A 21 -14.27 -9.54 -6.60
CA LYS A 21 -14.68 -8.61 -7.67
C LYS A 21 -14.44 -7.13 -7.34
N GLY A 22 -13.93 -6.84 -6.13
CA GLY A 22 -13.65 -5.48 -5.70
C GLY A 22 -12.24 -5.02 -6.09
N VAL A 23 -11.81 -3.92 -5.47
CA VAL A 23 -10.41 -3.45 -5.51
C VAL A 23 -9.67 -4.02 -4.31
N LEU A 24 -8.60 -4.77 -4.57
CA LEU A 24 -7.70 -5.26 -3.54
C LEU A 24 -6.77 -4.12 -3.13
N VAL A 25 -6.97 -3.60 -1.92
CA VAL A 25 -6.06 -2.64 -1.30
C VAL A 25 -5.05 -3.43 -0.46
N SER A 26 -3.80 -3.51 -0.90
CA SER A 26 -2.74 -4.29 -0.25
C SER A 26 -1.50 -3.47 0.01
N ASP A 27 -0.60 -3.95 0.87
CA ASP A 27 0.75 -3.40 0.99
C ASP A 27 1.61 -3.72 -0.27
N PHE A 28 2.92 -3.44 -0.18
CA PHE A 28 3.89 -3.68 -1.24
C PHE A 28 4.43 -5.12 -1.30
N TYR A 29 3.77 -6.08 -0.66
CA TYR A 29 4.18 -7.48 -0.75
C TYR A 29 3.88 -8.06 -2.13
N THR A 30 4.91 -8.56 -2.81
CA THR A 30 4.87 -8.99 -4.22
C THR A 30 3.96 -10.20 -4.47
N ALA A 31 3.62 -10.98 -3.44
CA ALA A 31 2.73 -12.12 -3.58
C ALA A 31 1.33 -11.73 -4.07
N TYR A 32 0.90 -10.48 -3.84
CA TYR A 32 -0.41 -9.99 -4.29
C TYR A 32 -0.46 -9.64 -5.78
N ASP A 33 0.69 -9.41 -6.43
CA ASP A 33 0.77 -8.85 -7.79
C ASP A 33 0.17 -9.78 -8.85
N SER A 34 0.12 -11.08 -8.56
CA SER A 34 -0.40 -12.13 -9.44
C SER A 34 -1.91 -12.37 -9.30
N ILE A 35 -2.61 -11.62 -8.45
CA ILE A 35 -4.04 -11.80 -8.20
C ILE A 35 -4.87 -11.06 -9.26
N GLY A 36 -5.68 -11.82 -10.01
CA GLY A 36 -6.51 -11.33 -11.13
C GLY A 36 -7.73 -10.50 -10.72
N CYS A 37 -7.53 -9.43 -9.94
CA CYS A 37 -8.55 -8.44 -9.58
C CYS A 37 -7.99 -7.02 -9.73
N LEU A 38 -8.85 -6.00 -9.60
CA LEU A 38 -8.37 -4.62 -9.57
C LEU A 38 -7.51 -4.41 -8.32
N GLN A 39 -6.39 -3.72 -8.43
CA GLN A 39 -5.45 -3.54 -7.33
C GLN A 39 -5.16 -2.06 -7.06
N GLN A 40 -4.98 -1.73 -5.79
CA GLN A 40 -4.48 -0.45 -5.33
C GLN A 40 -3.46 -0.70 -4.21
N ARG A 41 -2.29 -0.05 -4.28
CA ARG A 41 -1.37 -0.06 -3.13
C ARG A 41 -1.95 0.77 -2.00
N CYS A 42 -1.83 0.26 -0.78
CA CYS A 42 -2.37 0.88 0.41
C CYS A 42 -1.64 2.20 0.68
N LEU A 43 -2.33 3.32 0.45
CA LEU A 43 -1.77 4.66 0.59
C LEU A 43 -1.34 4.97 2.03
N ILE A 44 -1.99 4.38 3.03
CA ILE A 44 -1.59 4.53 4.44
C ILE A 44 -0.25 3.85 4.71
N HIS A 45 0.02 2.69 4.11
CA HIS A 45 1.35 2.06 4.22
C HIS A 45 2.40 2.93 3.53
N LEU A 46 2.14 3.40 2.31
CA LEU A 46 3.05 4.30 1.61
C LEU A 46 3.32 5.58 2.41
N MET A 47 2.30 6.22 2.97
CA MET A 47 2.46 7.41 3.81
C MET A 47 3.34 7.14 5.05
N ARG A 48 3.19 5.96 5.67
CA ARG A 48 4.05 5.56 6.80
C ARG A 48 5.49 5.39 6.36
N ASP A 49 5.72 4.65 5.27
CA ASP A 49 7.06 4.38 4.76
C ASP A 49 7.77 5.69 4.36
N LEU A 50 7.08 6.61 3.68
CA LEU A 50 7.60 7.93 3.32
C LEU A 50 7.96 8.79 4.54
N ASN A 51 7.13 8.73 5.60
CA ASN A 51 7.42 9.44 6.84
C ASN A 51 8.65 8.86 7.55
N ASP A 52 8.76 7.53 7.60
CA ASP A 52 9.92 6.84 8.19
C ASP A 52 11.21 7.17 7.42
N ASP A 53 11.14 7.23 6.08
CA ASP A 53 12.26 7.62 5.22
C ASP A 53 12.69 9.08 5.46
N LEU A 54 11.73 10.01 5.62
CA LEU A 54 12.03 11.41 5.96
C LEU A 54 12.68 11.57 7.33
N LEU A 55 12.21 10.82 8.33
CA LEU A 55 12.79 10.82 9.67
C LEU A 55 14.23 10.28 9.64
N THR A 56 14.48 9.30 8.78
CA THR A 56 15.81 8.68 8.60
C THR A 56 16.76 9.59 7.82
N ASN A 57 16.23 10.35 6.84
CA ASN A 57 17.01 11.19 5.93
C ASN A 57 16.55 12.67 6.00
N PRO A 58 16.68 13.34 7.16
CA PRO A 58 16.05 14.64 7.40
C PRO A 58 16.62 15.80 6.58
N PHE A 59 17.75 15.62 5.89
CA PHE A 59 18.36 16.63 5.03
C PHE A 59 18.26 16.31 3.54
N ASP A 60 17.65 15.17 3.17
CA ASP A 60 17.39 14.84 1.78
C ASP A 60 16.31 15.75 1.22
N THR A 61 16.71 16.67 0.34
CA THR A 61 15.80 17.65 -0.25
C THR A 61 14.95 17.09 -1.39
N GLU A 62 15.45 16.08 -2.10
CA GLU A 62 14.72 15.41 -3.16
C GLU A 62 13.59 14.56 -2.56
N LEU A 63 13.90 13.80 -1.50
CA LEU A 63 12.89 13.04 -0.76
C LEU A 63 11.80 13.96 -0.20
N LYS A 64 12.17 15.10 0.40
CA LYS A 64 11.20 16.10 0.89
C LYS A 64 10.27 16.60 -0.20
N GLN A 65 10.79 16.86 -1.41
CA GLN A 65 9.97 17.30 -2.53
C GLN A 65 8.95 16.23 -2.93
N VAL A 66 9.38 14.97 -3.04
CA VAL A 66 8.51 13.84 -3.38
C VAL A 66 7.41 13.66 -2.32
N VAL A 67 7.77 13.64 -1.03
CA VAL A 67 6.78 13.43 0.04
C VAL A 67 5.81 14.61 0.16
N THR A 68 6.29 15.84 -0.03
CA THR A 68 5.42 17.03 -0.03
C THR A 68 4.41 16.97 -1.17
N ALA A 69 4.86 16.68 -2.40
CA ALA A 69 3.97 16.55 -3.55
C ALA A 69 2.95 15.41 -3.37
N PHE A 70 3.38 14.28 -2.77
CA PHE A 70 2.48 13.19 -2.43
C PHE A 70 1.42 13.61 -1.38
N ALA A 71 1.83 14.35 -0.34
CA ALA A 71 0.92 14.85 0.68
C ALA A 71 -0.11 15.84 0.11
N GLU A 72 0.33 16.77 -0.73
CA GLU A 72 -0.54 17.74 -1.43
C GLU A 72 -1.57 17.04 -2.34
N LEU A 73 -1.18 15.92 -2.97
CA LEU A 73 -2.10 15.11 -3.77
C LEU A 73 -3.11 14.34 -2.89
N LEU A 74 -2.65 13.77 -1.77
CA LEU A 74 -3.45 12.86 -0.95
C LEU A 74 -4.43 13.60 -0.03
N GLN A 75 -4.02 14.73 0.56
CA GLN A 75 -4.85 15.52 1.48
C GLN A 75 -6.27 15.80 0.96
N PRO A 76 -6.47 16.38 -0.24
CA PRO A 76 -7.82 16.69 -0.72
C PRO A 76 -8.67 15.43 -0.94
N MET A 77 -8.07 14.27 -1.20
CA MET A 77 -8.82 13.02 -1.32
C MET A 77 -9.36 12.56 0.04
N VAL A 78 -8.55 12.70 1.09
CA VAL A 78 -8.93 12.35 2.47
C VAL A 78 -9.97 13.31 3.03
N GLU A 79 -9.95 14.58 2.63
CA GLU A 79 -10.94 15.58 3.06
C GLU A 79 -12.35 15.32 2.49
N THR A 80 -12.47 14.48 1.47
CA THR A 80 -13.76 14.18 0.80
C THR A 80 -14.48 12.93 1.32
N VAL A 81 -13.91 12.20 2.28
CA VAL A 81 -14.48 10.95 2.84
C VAL A 81 -15.11 11.10 4.21
#